data_AF-A0A7S4V5Q3-F1
#
_entry.id   AF-A0A7S4V5Q3-F1
#
_cell.length_a   1.000
_cell.length_b   1.000
_cell.length_c   1.000
_cell.angle_alpha   90.00
_cell.angle_beta   90.00
_cell.angle_gamma   90.00
#
_symmetry.space_group_name_H-M   'P 1'
#
loop_
_entity.id
_entity.type
_entity.pdbx_description
1 polymer ?
#
loop_
_entity_poly.entity_id
_entity_poly.type
_entity_poly.pdbx_seq_one_letter_code
_entity_poly.pdbx_strand_id
1 'polypeptide(L)'
;TTQDYISVPWQIDTDLTEFYPSPSNNCNTGSCSLIDNICLCDITLHEGPVFPGSMLPSRDDILEKCHIGAFDPAILEGYSINSSFNDVTAYTRHGENLDSSSTIYEVTDEYGERV
;
A
#
# COMPACT_ATOMS: atom_id res chain seq x y z
N THR A 1 -14.86 -13.86 -4.91
CA THR A 1 -13.54 -13.78 -4.26
C THR A 1 -12.69 -12.89 -5.11
N THR A 2 -12.30 -11.73 -4.62
CA THR A 2 -11.37 -10.84 -5.34
C THR A 2 -9.97 -11.44 -5.20
N GLN A 3 -9.25 -11.60 -6.31
CA GLN A 3 -7.84 -11.99 -6.30
C GLN A 3 -7.02 -10.75 -6.58
N ASP A 4 -6.28 -10.30 -5.58
CA ASP A 4 -5.35 -9.19 -5.73
C ASP A 4 -4.00 -9.73 -6.19
N TYR A 5 -3.52 -9.21 -7.32
CA TYR A 5 -2.24 -9.59 -7.90
C TYR A 5 -1.21 -8.51 -7.56
N ILE A 6 -0.21 -8.87 -6.77
CA ILE A 6 0.87 -7.96 -6.37
C ILE A 6 2.17 -8.45 -7.00
N SER A 7 2.90 -7.55 -7.67
CA SER A 7 4.26 -7.80 -8.14
C SER A 7 5.24 -7.19 -7.15
N VAL A 8 6.04 -8.02 -6.49
CA VAL A 8 7.07 -7.56 -5.55
C VAL A 8 8.42 -7.50 -6.28
N PRO A 9 8.99 -6.30 -6.53
CA PRO A 9 10.36 -6.21 -7.01
C PRO A 9 11.30 -6.62 -5.88
N TRP A 10 12.06 -7.68 -6.10
CA TRP A 10 13.04 -8.16 -5.12
C TRP A 10 14.28 -7.28 -5.14
N GLN A 11 14.95 -7.15 -3.99
CA GLN A 11 16.22 -6.44 -3.93
C GLN A 11 17.25 -7.17 -4.80
N ILE A 12 17.94 -6.39 -5.62
CA ILE A 12 19.09 -6.82 -6.41
C ILE A 12 20.32 -6.45 -5.58
N ASP A 13 21.20 -7.41 -5.27
CA ASP A 13 22.43 -7.14 -4.53
C ASP A 13 23.39 -6.30 -5.41
N THR A 14 24.38 -5.68 -4.78
CA THR A 14 25.44 -4.86 -5.38
C THR A 14 26.23 -5.57 -6.49
N ASP A 15 26.19 -6.90 -6.54
CA ASP A 15 26.80 -7.72 -7.58
C ASP A 15 25.81 -8.12 -8.71
N LEU A 16 24.62 -7.51 -8.74
CA LEU A 16 23.51 -7.79 -9.66
C LEU A 16 22.89 -9.17 -9.48
N THR A 17 23.16 -9.86 -8.37
CA THR A 17 22.49 -11.12 -8.06
C THR A 17 21.08 -10.82 -7.54
N GLU A 18 20.07 -11.30 -8.24
CA GLU A 18 18.70 -11.22 -7.77
C GLU A 18 18.53 -12.14 -6.55
N PHE A 19 18.06 -11.59 -5.43
CA PHE A 19 17.65 -12.37 -4.25
C PHE A 19 16.37 -13.19 -4.49
N TYR A 20 15.83 -13.12 -5.71
CA TYR A 20 14.61 -13.79 -6.11
C TYR A 20 14.71 -15.31 -5.93
N PRO A 21 13.82 -15.95 -5.16
CA PRO A 21 13.78 -17.40 -5.06
C PRO A 21 13.59 -18.03 -6.45
N SER A 22 14.64 -18.68 -6.94
CA SER A 22 14.67 -19.29 -8.25
C SER A 22 15.17 -20.73 -8.16
N PRO A 23 14.76 -21.63 -9.08
CA PRO A 23 15.29 -23.00 -9.09
C PRO A 23 16.82 -23.04 -9.14
N SER A 24 17.43 -22.07 -9.85
CA SER A 24 18.88 -21.92 -9.99
C SER A 24 19.61 -21.54 -8.71
N ASN A 25 18.95 -20.89 -7.75
CA ASN A 25 19.52 -20.54 -6.44
C ASN A 25 18.96 -21.41 -5.29
N ASN A 26 18.48 -22.60 -5.62
CA ASN A 26 17.83 -23.52 -4.69
C ASN A 26 16.71 -22.83 -3.89
N CYS A 27 15.90 -22.02 -4.57
CA CYS A 27 14.80 -21.26 -3.99
C CYS A 27 15.23 -20.43 -2.77
N ASN A 28 16.28 -19.64 -2.95
CA ASN A 28 16.96 -18.88 -1.91
C ASN A 28 17.40 -19.76 -0.73
N THR A 29 18.33 -20.69 -1.00
CA THR A 29 18.95 -21.58 0.01
C THR A 29 17.97 -22.48 0.79
N GLY A 30 16.85 -22.85 0.16
CA GLY A 30 15.82 -23.69 0.76
C GLY A 30 14.79 -22.94 1.62
N SER A 31 14.77 -21.61 1.53
CA SER A 31 13.75 -20.78 2.19
C SER A 31 12.36 -20.99 1.59
N CYS A 32 12.28 -21.48 0.35
CA CYS A 32 11.04 -21.81 -0.33
C CYS A 32 11.06 -23.24 -0.91
N SER A 33 9.89 -23.81 -1.17
CA SER A 33 9.74 -25.16 -1.72
C SER A 33 9.91 -25.17 -3.24
N LEU A 34 10.75 -26.06 -3.77
CA LEU A 34 10.86 -26.29 -5.22
C LEU A 34 9.84 -27.33 -5.68
N ILE A 35 8.89 -26.93 -6.53
CA ILE A 35 7.87 -27.82 -7.11
C ILE A 35 7.85 -27.58 -8.63
N ASP A 36 8.04 -28.63 -9.42
CA ASP A 36 7.98 -28.59 -10.89
C ASP A 36 8.78 -27.43 -11.52
N ASN A 37 9.99 -27.18 -11.01
CA ASN A 37 10.89 -26.12 -11.47
C ASN A 37 10.36 -24.69 -11.19
N ILE A 38 9.52 -24.54 -10.16
CA ILE A 38 9.00 -23.27 -9.66
C ILE A 38 9.28 -23.19 -8.15
N CYS A 39 9.67 -22.01 -7.65
CA CYS A 39 9.82 -21.77 -6.22
C CYS A 39 8.50 -21.29 -5.62
N LEU A 40 7.97 -22.03 -4.65
CA LEU A 40 6.78 -21.73 -3.88
C LEU A 40 7.19 -21.30 -2.47
N CYS A 41 7.05 -20.00 -2.21
CA CYS A 41 7.38 -19.39 -0.93
C CYS A 41 6.11 -19.17 -0.11
N ASP A 42 6.09 -19.64 1.13
CA ASP A 42 5.10 -19.20 2.10
C ASP A 42 5.44 -17.78 2.52
N ILE A 43 4.69 -16.81 1.99
CA ILE A 43 4.83 -15.41 2.35
C ILE A 43 3.73 -15.02 3.34
N THR A 44 4.09 -14.22 4.34
CA THR A 44 3.11 -13.54 5.19
C THR A 44 3.09 -12.08 4.79
N LEU A 45 1.92 -11.58 4.36
CA LEU A 45 1.74 -10.17 4.07
C LEU A 45 1.46 -9.43 5.38
N HIS A 46 2.24 -8.38 5.65
CA HIS A 46 1.99 -7.46 6.75
C HIS A 46 1.52 -6.14 6.17
N GLU A 47 0.24 -5.83 6.36
CA GLU A 47 -0.32 -4.53 6.03
C GLU A 47 -0.28 -3.62 7.25
N GLY A 48 0.02 -2.35 7.01
CA GLY A 48 0.05 -1.32 8.04
C GLY A 48 -0.29 0.04 7.45
N PRO A 49 -0.68 1.00 8.30
CA PRO A 49 -0.95 2.35 7.84
C PRO A 49 0.32 3.03 7.31
N VAL A 50 0.21 3.66 6.15
CA VAL A 50 1.30 4.42 5.52
C VAL A 50 1.67 5.64 6.36
N PHE A 51 0.66 6.27 6.99
CA PHE A 51 0.82 7.44 7.84
C PHE A 51 0.50 7.06 9.29
N PRO A 52 1.52 6.81 10.12
CA PRO A 52 1.30 6.55 11.53
C PRO A 52 0.98 7.85 12.28
N GLY A 53 0.00 7.78 13.18
CA GLY A 53 -0.37 8.87 14.10
C GLY A 53 -1.66 9.61 13.75
N SER A 54 -2.08 10.49 14.66
CA SER A 54 -3.39 11.18 14.59
C SER A 54 -3.35 12.52 13.86
N MET A 55 -2.27 12.82 13.12
CA MET A 55 -2.12 14.07 12.38
C MET A 55 -2.34 13.83 10.88
N LEU A 56 -2.97 14.79 10.22
CA LEU A 56 -3.10 14.77 8.76
C LEU A 56 -1.70 14.84 8.13
N PRO A 57 -1.36 13.92 7.21
CA PRO A 57 -0.14 14.03 6.41
C PRO A 57 -0.23 15.22 5.44
N SER A 58 0.92 15.70 4.98
CA SER A 58 0.96 16.78 3.99
C SER A 58 0.52 16.29 2.61
N ARG A 59 0.11 17.23 1.75
CA ARG A 59 -0.20 16.94 0.34
C ARG A 59 0.97 16.24 -0.36
N ASP A 60 2.19 16.75 -0.17
CA ASP A 60 3.38 16.19 -0.80
C ASP A 60 3.67 14.77 -0.29
N ASP A 61 3.50 14.51 1.01
CA ASP A 61 3.64 13.17 1.59
C ASP A 61 2.62 12.17 1.01
N ILE A 62 1.37 12.61 0.80
CA ILE A 62 0.32 11.77 0.19
C ILE A 62 0.69 11.45 -1.26
N LEU A 63 1.05 12.45 -2.05
CA LEU A 63 1.40 12.26 -3.46
C LEU A 63 2.68 11.44 -3.63
N GLU A 64 3.63 11.52 -2.68
CA GLU A 64 4.87 10.74 -2.70
C GLU A 64 4.67 9.28 -2.27
N LYS A 65 3.72 8.97 -1.37
CA LYS A 65 3.59 7.61 -0.81
C LYS A 65 2.36 6.84 -1.27
N CYS A 66 1.28 7.52 -1.65
CA CYS A 66 0.04 6.92 -2.14
C CYS A 66 0.05 6.85 -3.66
N HIS A 67 0.58 5.77 -4.21
CA HIS A 67 0.67 5.57 -5.65
C HIS A 67 -0.55 4.88 -6.28
N ILE A 68 -1.46 4.38 -5.45
CA ILE A 68 -2.68 3.69 -5.88
C ILE A 68 -3.86 4.55 -5.45
N GLY A 69 -4.68 4.96 -6.43
CA GLY A 69 -5.89 5.72 -6.16
C GLY A 69 -6.94 4.90 -5.41
N ALA A 70 -7.80 5.58 -4.67
CA ALA A 70 -8.94 4.98 -4.00
C ALA A 70 -10.25 5.30 -4.75
N PHE A 71 -11.31 4.56 -4.42
CA PHE A 71 -12.65 4.93 -4.85
C PHE A 71 -13.11 6.19 -4.11
N ASP A 72 -13.98 6.97 -4.76
CA ASP A 72 -14.64 8.12 -4.14
C ASP A 72 -15.34 7.68 -2.83
N PRO A 73 -15.01 8.27 -1.67
CA PRO A 73 -15.64 7.95 -0.40
C PRO A 73 -17.17 8.07 -0.43
N ALA A 74 -17.74 8.94 -1.28
CA ALA A 74 -19.18 9.15 -1.40
C ALA A 74 -19.93 7.91 -1.90
N ILE A 75 -19.26 7.00 -2.62
CA ILE A 75 -19.87 5.73 -3.06
C ILE A 75 -19.67 4.59 -2.05
N LEU A 76 -18.88 4.81 -1.00
CA LEU A 76 -18.58 3.83 0.03
C LEU A 76 -19.44 4.09 1.28
N GLU A 77 -20.39 3.19 1.56
CA GLU A 77 -21.16 3.28 2.80
C GLU A 77 -20.25 3.13 4.03
N GLY A 78 -20.47 3.98 5.04
CA GLY A 78 -19.76 3.91 6.32
C GLY A 78 -18.48 4.73 6.42
N TYR A 79 -18.14 5.52 5.39
CA TYR A 79 -17.08 6.51 5.43
C TYR A 79 -17.63 7.90 5.74
N SER A 80 -16.87 8.66 6.54
CA SER A 80 -17.18 10.06 6.87
C SER A 80 -15.90 10.87 6.96
N ILE A 81 -16.00 12.18 6.71
CA ILE A 81 -14.87 13.09 6.92
C ILE A 81 -14.45 13.03 8.39
N ASN A 82 -13.21 12.65 8.63
CA ASN A 82 -12.60 12.61 9.94
C ASN A 82 -11.89 13.95 10.24
N SER A 83 -11.12 14.43 9.26
CA SER A 83 -10.38 15.68 9.37
C SER A 83 -10.18 16.31 8.00
N SER A 84 -10.10 17.64 7.94
CA SER A 84 -9.84 18.39 6.72
C SER A 84 -9.00 19.62 7.07
N PHE A 85 -7.88 19.80 6.38
CA PHE A 85 -6.98 20.92 6.57
C PHE A 85 -6.19 21.22 5.30
N ASN A 86 -6.15 22.51 4.91
CA ASN A 86 -5.59 22.97 3.64
C ASN A 86 -6.17 22.16 2.45
N ASP A 87 -5.29 21.51 1.71
CA ASP A 87 -5.59 20.81 0.46
C ASP A 87 -5.84 19.31 0.68
N VAL A 88 -6.03 18.87 1.93
CA VAL A 88 -6.18 17.46 2.28
C VAL A 88 -7.44 17.24 3.10
N THR A 89 -8.26 16.29 2.65
CA THR A 89 -9.41 15.78 3.40
C THR A 89 -9.24 14.29 3.64
N ALA A 90 -9.34 13.86 4.90
CA ALA A 90 -9.26 12.46 5.28
C ALA A 90 -10.64 11.91 5.63
N TYR A 91 -10.96 10.76 5.06
CA TYR A 91 -12.17 10.00 5.30
C TYR A 91 -11.82 8.71 6.02
N THR A 92 -12.46 8.44 7.16
CA THR A 92 -12.29 7.19 7.89
C THR A 92 -13.61 6.44 7.98
N ARG A 93 -13.54 5.13 8.21
CA ARG A 93 -14.73 4.37 8.58
C ARG A 93 -15.22 4.81 9.95
N HIS A 94 -16.53 4.69 10.18
CA HIS A 94 -17.12 4.99 11.48
C HIS A 94 -16.43 4.24 12.62
N GLY A 95 -15.89 4.98 13.59
CA GLY A 95 -15.18 4.43 14.75
C GLY A 95 -13.69 4.17 14.53
N GLU A 96 -13.15 4.45 13.34
CA GLU A 96 -11.71 4.37 13.06
C GLU A 96 -11.01 5.73 13.16
N ASN A 97 -9.73 5.67 13.47
CA ASN A 97 -8.82 6.82 13.57
C ASN A 97 -8.09 7.07 12.24
N LEU A 98 -7.43 8.22 12.14
CA LEU A 98 -6.67 8.62 10.94
C LEU A 98 -5.50 7.68 10.60
N ASP A 99 -4.92 7.01 11.60
CA ASP A 99 -3.84 6.02 11.43
C ASP A 99 -4.36 4.62 11.04
N SER A 100 -5.62 4.50 10.62
CA SER A 100 -6.15 3.28 10.05
C SER A 100 -5.61 3.03 8.64
N SER A 101 -5.36 1.77 8.28
CA SER A 101 -5.01 1.39 6.90
C SER A 101 -6.18 1.58 5.92
N SER A 102 -7.41 1.73 6.42
CA SER A 102 -8.61 2.03 5.62
C SER A 102 -8.87 3.52 5.40
N THR A 103 -8.03 4.42 5.91
CA THR A 103 -8.18 5.88 5.70
C THR A 103 -8.02 6.22 4.22
N ILE A 104 -8.95 7.02 3.69
CA ILE A 104 -8.89 7.55 2.33
C ILE A 104 -8.52 9.03 2.42
N TYR A 105 -7.50 9.45 1.67
CA TYR A 105 -7.11 10.86 1.55
C TYR A 105 -7.53 11.38 0.19
N GLU A 106 -8.25 12.50 0.19
CA GLU A 106 -8.59 13.28 -0.99
C GLU A 106 -7.68 14.52 -1.00
N VAL A 107 -6.94 14.71 -2.08
CA VAL A 107 -6.08 15.88 -2.26
C VAL A 107 -6.73 16.83 -3.23
N THR A 108 -6.74 18.12 -2.89
CA THR A 108 -7.12 19.19 -3.82
C THR A 108 -5.86 19.76 -4.45
N ASP A 109 -5.80 19.87 -5.77
CA ASP A 109 -4.67 20.48 -6.45
C ASP A 109 -4.75 22.02 -6.46
N GLU A 110 -3.73 22.65 -7.06
CA GLU A 110 -3.64 24.11 -7.15
C GLU A 110 -4.73 24.76 -8.04
N TYR A 111 -5.44 23.96 -8.83
CA TYR A 111 -6.55 24.37 -9.69
C TYR A 111 -7.92 24.09 -9.06
N GLY A 112 -7.96 23.47 -7.86
CA GLY A 112 -9.18 23.09 -7.17
C GLY A 112 -9.76 21.75 -7.61
N GLU A 113 -9.02 20.98 -8.40
CA GLU A 113 -9.40 19.63 -8.84
C GLU A 113 -9.06 18.61 -7.75
N ARG A 114 -9.88 17.55 -7.66
CA ARG A 114 -9.71 16.46 -6.69
C ARG A 114 -8.90 15.33 -7.31
N VAL A 115 -7.86 14.90 -6.62
CA VAL A 115 -6.92 13.83 -7.01
C VAL A 115 -6.73 12.82 -5.90
#